data_AF-Q68K23-F1
#
_entry.id   AF-Q68K23-F1
#
_cell.length_a   1.000
_cell.length_b   1.000
_cell.length_c   1.000
_cell.angle_alpha   90.00
_cell.angle_beta   90.00
_cell.angle_gamma   90.00
#
_symmetry.space_group_name_H-M   'P 1'
#
loop_
_entity.id
_entity.type
_entity.pdbx_description
1 polymer ?
#
loop_
_entity_poly.entity_id
_entity_poly.type
_entity_poly.pdbx_seq_one_letter_code
_entity_poly.pdbx_strand_id
1 'polypeptide(L)'
;MGNEHYCLRWSNHQSNLLGVFSELLQEESLVDVTIACAEGASIKAHKVVLSACSSYFQNLFLEHQYKYPIVILKDVNISELRALVEFMYKGEVNVEYSQLPSLLRTAETLQIKGLADMTNQDICLMDNNKALITNINKRI
;
A
#
# COMPACT_ATOMS: atom_id res chain seq x y z
N MET A 1 44.75 -13.68 -17.86
CA MET A 1 43.78 -14.56 -17.19
C MET A 1 42.54 -13.72 -17.00
N GLY A 2 41.46 -14.00 -17.76
CA GLY A 2 40.22 -13.23 -17.63
C GLY A 2 39.54 -13.57 -16.32
N ASN A 3 39.10 -12.57 -15.57
CA ASN A 3 38.30 -12.82 -14.37
C ASN A 3 36.96 -13.42 -14.79
N GLU A 4 36.72 -14.67 -14.38
CA GLU A 4 35.40 -15.27 -14.49
C GLU A 4 34.48 -14.65 -13.43
N HIS A 5 33.31 -14.20 -13.85
CA HIS A 5 32.28 -13.67 -12.97
C HIS A 5 31.12 -14.67 -12.89
N TYR A 6 30.71 -14.99 -11.66
CA TYR A 6 29.59 -15.89 -11.37
C TYR A 6 28.40 -15.09 -10.84
N CYS A 7 27.20 -15.38 -11.34
CA CYS A 7 25.95 -14.77 -10.88
C CYS A 7 25.16 -15.78 -10.05
N LEU A 8 24.92 -15.48 -8.78
CA LEU A 8 24.10 -16.29 -7.87
C LEU A 8 22.71 -15.68 -7.78
N ARG A 9 21.67 -16.52 -7.92
CA ARG A 9 20.27 -16.08 -7.84
C ARG A 9 19.55 -16.87 -6.76
N TRP A 10 18.83 -16.15 -5.91
CA TRP A 10 17.90 -16.76 -4.97
C TRP A 10 16.48 -16.68 -5.53
N SER A 11 15.98 -17.80 -6.04
CA SER A 11 14.76 -17.87 -6.85
C SER A 11 13.48 -17.35 -6.18
N ASN A 12 13.36 -17.50 -4.85
CA ASN A 12 12.20 -17.05 -4.08
C ASN A 12 12.50 -15.84 -3.18
N HIS A 13 13.59 -15.10 -3.44
CA HIS A 13 13.99 -13.96 -2.61
C HIS A 13 12.88 -12.90 -2.48
N GLN A 14 12.25 -12.52 -3.60
CA GLN A 14 11.18 -11.51 -3.61
C GLN A 14 9.97 -11.95 -2.78
N SER A 15 9.43 -13.14 -3.04
CA SER A 15 8.28 -13.67 -2.29
C SER A 15 8.59 -13.85 -0.81
N ASN A 16 9.81 -14.32 -0.48
CA ASN A 16 10.27 -14.40 0.91
C ASN A 16 10.30 -13.02 1.58
N LEU A 17 10.88 -12.02 0.92
CA LEU A 17 10.98 -10.67 1.46
C LEU A 17 9.60 -10.05 1.72
N LEU A 18 8.65 -10.20 0.78
CA LEU A 18 7.27 -9.72 0.94
C LEU A 18 6.53 -10.46 2.06
N GLY A 19 6.74 -11.78 2.17
CA GLY A 19 6.20 -12.59 3.27
C GLY A 19 6.71 -12.11 4.63
N VAL A 20 8.01 -11.89 4.77
CA VAL A 20 8.62 -11.38 6.02
C VAL A 20 8.07 -10.01 6.38
N PHE A 21 7.94 -9.07 5.44
CA PHE A 21 7.33 -7.76 5.76
C PHE A 21 5.88 -7.86 6.20
N SER A 22 5.12 -8.80 5.63
CA SER A 22 3.74 -9.07 6.05
C SER A 22 3.67 -9.61 7.47
N GLU A 23 4.57 -10.54 7.84
CA GLU A 23 4.69 -11.07 9.21
C GLU A 23 5.11 -9.98 10.21
N LEU A 24 6.11 -9.18 9.87
CA LEU A 24 6.56 -8.06 10.71
C LEU A 24 5.42 -7.07 10.99
N LEU A 25 4.57 -6.78 10.00
CA LEU A 25 3.40 -5.93 10.19
C LEU A 25 2.39 -6.57 11.15
N GLN A 26 2.10 -7.87 10.99
CA GLN A 26 1.15 -8.60 11.83
C GLN A 26 1.61 -8.67 13.30
N GLU A 27 2.91 -8.81 13.53
CA GLU A 27 3.51 -8.86 14.86
C GLU A 27 3.76 -7.45 15.45
N GLU A 28 3.54 -6.39 14.68
CA GLU A 28 3.96 -5.01 14.99
C GLU A 28 5.46 -4.92 15.33
N SER A 29 6.28 -5.80 14.75
CA SER A 29 7.73 -5.86 14.91
C SER A 29 8.38 -4.83 14.00
N LEU A 30 9.36 -4.08 14.51
CA LEU A 30 10.13 -3.06 13.75
C LEU A 30 9.30 -1.91 13.15
N VAL A 31 8.02 -1.79 13.52
CA VAL A 31 7.18 -0.65 13.14
C VAL A 31 7.74 0.65 13.72
N ASP A 32 7.74 1.71 12.91
CA ASP A 32 8.38 2.98 13.23
C ASP A 32 7.48 4.19 12.93
N VAL A 33 6.20 3.95 12.62
CA VAL A 33 5.16 4.97 12.46
C VAL A 33 3.79 4.44 12.90
N THR A 34 2.95 5.34 13.39
CA THR A 34 1.51 5.10 13.58
C THR A 34 0.71 5.99 12.63
N ILE A 35 -0.27 5.42 11.94
CA ILE A 35 -1.25 6.14 11.13
C ILE A 35 -2.59 6.08 11.86
N ALA A 36 -3.02 7.20 12.41
CA ALA A 36 -4.31 7.36 13.06
C ALA A 36 -5.34 7.85 12.04
N CYS A 37 -6.56 7.32 12.13
CA CYS A 37 -7.68 7.69 11.29
C CYS A 37 -8.87 8.18 12.13
N ALA A 38 -10.04 8.34 11.51
CA ALA A 38 -11.24 8.77 12.21
C ALA A 38 -11.56 7.88 13.43
N GLU A 39 -12.22 8.48 14.43
CA GLU A 39 -12.74 7.79 15.62
C GLU A 39 -11.67 7.15 16.52
N GLY A 40 -10.41 7.61 16.41
CA GLY A 40 -9.32 7.19 17.31
C GLY A 40 -8.72 5.82 16.98
N ALA A 41 -9.14 5.19 15.87
CA ALA A 41 -8.50 3.99 15.36
C ALA A 41 -7.14 4.32 14.72
N SER A 42 -6.21 3.38 14.78
CA SER A 42 -4.87 3.55 14.22
C SER A 42 -4.24 2.25 13.78
N ILE A 43 -3.27 2.32 12.87
CA ILE A 43 -2.43 1.21 12.41
C ILE A 43 -0.96 1.57 12.62
N LYS A 44 -0.17 0.64 13.19
CA LYS A 44 1.28 0.75 13.18
C LYS A 44 1.85 0.13 11.90
N ALA A 45 2.90 0.72 11.35
CA ALA A 45 3.50 0.26 10.10
C ALA A 45 4.98 0.64 10.01
N HIS A 46 5.60 0.24 8.90
CA HIS A 46 6.97 0.59 8.53
C HIS A 46 6.99 1.76 7.54
N LYS A 47 7.70 2.84 7.89
CA LYS A 47 7.92 4.00 7.01
C LYS A 47 8.51 3.61 5.67
N VAL A 48 9.41 2.62 5.64
CA VAL A 48 10.08 2.19 4.41
C VAL A 48 9.08 1.61 3.40
N VAL A 49 8.13 0.79 3.87
CA VAL A 49 7.10 0.20 2.99
C VAL A 49 6.13 1.28 2.53
N LEU A 50 5.65 2.11 3.46
CA LEU A 50 4.77 3.23 3.11
C LEU A 50 5.41 4.18 2.08
N SER A 51 6.70 4.51 2.25
CA SER A 51 7.44 5.38 1.33
C SER A 51 7.67 4.73 -0.03
N ALA A 52 7.90 3.42 -0.08
CA ALA A 52 8.06 2.70 -1.33
C ALA A 52 6.78 2.74 -2.17
N CYS A 53 5.63 2.67 -1.51
CA CYS A 53 4.31 2.59 -2.15
C CYS A 53 3.61 3.95 -2.33
N SER A 54 4.02 5.01 -1.62
CA SER A 54 3.34 6.32 -1.63
C SER A 54 4.35 7.47 -1.64
N SER A 55 4.27 8.33 -2.65
CA SER A 55 5.09 9.55 -2.70
C SER A 55 4.72 10.54 -1.59
N TYR A 56 3.44 10.56 -1.18
CA TYR A 56 2.99 11.36 -0.05
C TYR A 56 3.73 10.97 1.24
N PHE A 57 3.70 9.68 1.61
CA PHE A 57 4.39 9.20 2.81
C PHE A 57 5.91 9.35 2.71
N GLN A 58 6.48 9.10 1.52
CA GLN A 58 7.91 9.32 1.29
C GLN A 58 8.32 10.77 1.58
N ASN A 59 7.63 11.74 0.98
CA ASN A 59 7.92 13.15 1.18
C ASN A 59 7.74 13.54 2.65
N LEU A 60 6.62 13.10 3.26
CA LEU A 60 6.31 13.37 4.67
C LEU A 60 7.43 12.90 5.62
N PHE A 61 7.94 11.68 5.43
CA PHE A 61 8.96 11.12 6.33
C PHE A 61 10.38 11.64 6.05
N LEU A 62 10.67 12.04 4.81
CA LEU A 62 11.95 12.67 4.48
C LEU A 62 12.05 14.11 4.99
N GLU A 63 10.96 14.87 4.89
CA GLU A 63 10.86 16.24 5.43
C GLU A 63 10.86 16.27 6.95
N HIS A 64 10.31 15.24 7.59
CA HIS A 64 10.12 15.19 9.04
C HIS A 64 10.75 13.94 9.67
N GLN A 65 12.02 14.06 10.03
CA GLN A 65 12.84 12.98 10.60
C GLN A 65 12.57 12.72 12.09
N TYR A 66 11.30 12.49 12.44
CA TYR A 66 10.92 12.09 13.79
C TYR A 66 11.16 10.59 14.01
N LYS A 67 11.62 10.22 15.21
CA LYS A 67 11.88 8.81 15.57
C LYS A 67 10.64 7.93 15.37
N TYR A 68 9.47 8.41 15.79
CA TYR A 68 8.19 7.70 15.68
C TYR A 68 7.03 8.68 15.47
N PRO A 69 6.73 9.10 14.23
CA PRO A 69 5.64 10.03 13.96
C PRO A 69 4.28 9.35 14.09
N ILE A 70 3.28 10.14 14.48
CA ILE A 70 1.86 9.79 14.41
C ILE A 70 1.24 10.62 13.28
N VAL A 71 0.85 9.98 12.19
CA VAL A 71 0.20 10.63 11.03
C VAL A 71 -1.30 10.55 11.22
N ILE A 72 -2.00 11.68 11.17
CA ILE A 72 -3.45 11.74 11.40
C ILE A 72 -4.18 12.01 10.08
N LEU A 73 -5.03 11.08 9.67
CA LEU A 73 -5.87 11.16 8.48
C LEU A 73 -7.33 11.40 8.89
N LYS A 74 -7.84 12.63 8.68
CA LYS A 74 -9.12 13.07 9.25
C LYS A 74 -10.36 12.50 8.56
N ASP A 75 -10.25 12.14 7.28
CA ASP A 75 -11.39 11.74 6.44
C ASP A 75 -11.23 10.33 5.86
N VAL A 76 -10.46 9.48 6.55
CA VAL A 76 -10.22 8.09 6.16
C VAL A 76 -10.82 7.19 7.23
N ASN A 77 -11.63 6.22 6.84
CA ASN A 77 -12.12 5.23 7.79
C ASN A 77 -11.10 4.09 7.96
N ILE A 78 -11.20 3.38 9.09
CA ILE A 78 -10.23 2.33 9.42
C ILE A 78 -10.24 1.18 8.42
N SER A 79 -11.38 0.86 7.80
CA SER A 79 -11.47 -0.19 6.77
C SER A 79 -10.68 0.15 5.52
N GLU A 80 -10.78 1.39 5.02
CA GLU A 80 -10.00 1.88 3.89
C GLU A 80 -8.52 1.88 4.22
N LEU A 81 -8.15 2.41 5.39
CA LEU A 81 -6.75 2.45 5.80
C LEU A 81 -6.16 1.03 5.90
N ARG A 82 -6.90 0.07 6.46
CA ARG A 82 -6.49 -1.35 6.52
C ARG A 82 -6.30 -1.93 5.12
N ALA A 83 -7.26 -1.71 4.22
CA ALA A 83 -7.19 -2.21 2.86
C ALA A 83 -6.00 -1.63 2.08
N LEU A 84 -5.73 -0.33 2.23
CA LEU A 84 -4.58 0.32 1.58
C LEU A 84 -3.25 -0.18 2.15
N VAL A 85 -3.13 -0.33 3.48
CA VAL A 85 -1.93 -0.89 4.09
C VAL A 85 -1.74 -2.33 3.65
N GLU A 86 -2.79 -3.15 3.62
CA GLU A 86 -2.72 -4.52 3.12
C GLU A 86 -2.22 -4.57 1.67
N PHE A 87 -2.78 -3.71 0.81
CA PHE A 87 -2.32 -3.56 -0.57
C PHE A 87 -0.83 -3.21 -0.66
N MET A 88 -0.33 -2.30 0.18
CA MET A 88 1.11 -1.94 0.17
C MET A 88 2.04 -3.10 0.54
N TYR A 89 1.61 -4.02 1.40
CA TYR A 89 2.45 -5.13 1.87
C TYR A 89 2.31 -6.38 1.01
N LYS A 90 1.13 -6.60 0.41
CA LYS A 90 0.84 -7.81 -0.38
C LYS A 90 0.86 -7.59 -1.89
N GLY A 91 0.71 -6.34 -2.33
CA GLY A 91 0.49 -5.99 -3.74
C GLY A 91 -0.96 -6.19 -4.22
N GLU A 92 -1.85 -6.71 -3.37
CA GLU A 92 -3.25 -6.96 -3.68
C GLU A 92 -4.13 -6.77 -2.44
N VAL A 93 -5.42 -6.48 -2.67
CA VAL A 93 -6.43 -6.40 -1.61
C VAL A 93 -7.81 -6.77 -2.15
N ASN A 94 -8.62 -7.41 -1.32
CA ASN A 94 -10.01 -7.70 -1.63
C ASN A 94 -10.91 -6.73 -0.86
N VAL A 95 -11.77 -5.99 -1.58
CA VAL A 95 -12.73 -5.05 -0.99
C VAL A 95 -14.11 -5.23 -1.61
N GLU A 96 -15.14 -4.78 -0.90
CA GLU A 96 -16.49 -4.76 -1.45
C GLU A 96 -16.62 -3.70 -2.56
N TYR A 97 -17.46 -3.97 -3.56
CA TYR A 97 -17.73 -3.03 -4.65
C TYR A 97 -18.21 -1.65 -4.13
N SER A 98 -18.99 -1.66 -3.05
CA SER A 98 -19.49 -0.46 -2.35
C SER A 98 -18.36 0.42 -1.78
N GLN A 99 -17.24 -0.17 -1.40
CA GLN A 99 -16.10 0.50 -0.76
C GLN A 99 -15.04 0.96 -1.76
N LEU A 100 -15.05 0.39 -2.98
CA LEU A 100 -14.01 0.65 -3.98
C LEU A 100 -13.88 2.15 -4.35
N PRO A 101 -14.96 2.91 -4.60
CA PRO A 101 -14.82 4.32 -4.96
C PRO A 101 -14.17 5.17 -3.87
N SER A 102 -14.48 4.92 -2.59
CA SER A 102 -13.91 5.68 -1.49
C SER A 102 -12.46 5.27 -1.19
N LEU A 103 -12.15 3.97 -1.33
CA LEU A 103 -10.78 3.46 -1.27
C LEU A 103 -9.88 4.13 -2.33
N LEU A 104 -10.33 4.20 -3.59
CA LEU A 104 -9.54 4.78 -4.69
C LEU A 104 -9.32 6.29 -4.51
N ARG A 105 -10.33 7.05 -4.04
CA ARG A 105 -10.13 8.47 -3.68
C ARG A 105 -9.10 8.66 -2.57
N THR A 106 -9.10 7.77 -1.59
CA THR A 106 -8.11 7.80 -0.51
C THR A 106 -6.72 7.45 -1.04
N ALA A 107 -6.62 6.44 -1.91
CA ALA A 107 -5.37 6.06 -2.56
C ALA A 107 -4.78 7.19 -3.42
N GLU A 108 -5.61 7.92 -4.14
CA GLU A 108 -5.23 9.11 -4.90
C GLU A 108 -4.70 10.22 -3.99
N THR A 109 -5.41 10.52 -2.89
CA THR A 109 -5.00 11.52 -1.89
C THR A 109 -3.65 11.16 -1.26
N LEU A 110 -3.46 9.89 -0.94
CA LEU A 110 -2.21 9.36 -0.40
C LEU A 110 -1.18 9.02 -1.50
N GLN A 111 -1.46 9.31 -2.76
CA GLN A 111 -0.58 9.07 -3.91
C GLN A 111 0.02 7.65 -3.93
N ILE A 112 -0.83 6.64 -3.71
CA ILE A 112 -0.44 5.23 -3.65
C ILE A 112 -0.24 4.69 -5.07
N LYS A 113 0.98 4.26 -5.37
CA LYS A 113 1.35 3.70 -6.68
C LYS A 113 0.48 2.48 -7.02
N GLY A 114 0.06 2.39 -8.27
CA GLY A 114 -0.79 1.29 -8.76
C GLY A 114 -2.28 1.43 -8.42
N LEU A 115 -2.68 2.36 -7.55
CA LEU A 115 -4.10 2.66 -7.27
C LEU A 115 -4.47 4.11 -7.61
N ALA A 116 -3.57 5.07 -7.35
CA ALA A 116 -3.81 6.48 -7.61
C ALA A 116 -4.03 6.80 -9.10
N ASP A 117 -3.46 6.01 -10.01
CA ASP A 117 -3.59 6.20 -11.46
C ASP A 117 -4.92 5.64 -12.03
N MET A 118 -5.75 4.98 -11.21
CA MET A 118 -6.99 4.33 -11.64
C MET A 118 -8.22 5.27 -11.65
N THR A 119 -8.06 6.58 -11.46
CA THR A 119 -9.20 7.49 -11.20
C THR A 119 -9.86 8.12 -12.45
N ASN A 120 -11.19 8.28 -12.34
CA ASN A 120 -12.20 8.84 -13.26
C ASN A 120 -12.59 8.08 -14.54
N GLN A 121 -11.67 7.50 -15.33
CA GLN A 121 -12.10 6.76 -16.53
C GLN A 121 -12.56 5.34 -16.24
N ASP A 122 -11.93 4.64 -15.28
CA ASP A 122 -12.29 3.25 -14.97
C ASP A 122 -13.55 3.16 -14.07
N ILE A 123 -13.76 4.14 -13.18
CA ILE A 123 -14.91 4.15 -12.25
C ILE A 123 -16.24 4.38 -13.01
N CYS A 124 -16.30 5.29 -13.99
CA CYS A 124 -17.50 5.48 -14.81
C CYS A 124 -17.85 4.28 -15.71
N LEU A 125 -16.89 3.38 -15.97
CA LEU A 125 -17.10 2.14 -16.73
C LEU A 125 -17.57 0.97 -15.84
N MET A 126 -17.31 1.04 -14.52
CA MET A 126 -17.70 0.01 -13.55
C MET A 126 -19.22 -0.05 -13.33
N ASP A 127 -19.91 1.09 -13.39
CA ASP A 127 -21.37 1.15 -13.26
C ASP A 127 -22.13 0.42 -14.39
N ASN A 128 -21.44 0.10 -15.51
CA ASN A 128 -22.07 -0.49 -16.69
C ASN A 128 -21.62 -1.91 -17.04
N ASN A 129 -20.64 -2.53 -16.37
CA ASN A 129 -20.20 -3.88 -16.76
C ASN A 129 -19.45 -4.69 -15.67
N LYS A 130 -20.03 -5.82 -15.25
CA LYS A 130 -19.37 -6.86 -14.43
C LYS A 130 -18.11 -7.47 -15.08
N ALA A 131 -17.90 -7.28 -16.39
CA ALA A 131 -16.79 -7.89 -17.14
C ALA A 131 -15.41 -7.25 -16.91
N LEU A 132 -15.34 -6.03 -16.36
CA LEU A 132 -14.08 -5.31 -16.13
C LEU A 132 -13.33 -5.72 -14.85
N ILE A 133 -14.04 -6.26 -13.86
CA ILE A 133 -13.46 -6.75 -12.60
C ILE A 133 -12.42 -7.86 -12.87
N THR A 134 -12.66 -8.70 -13.88
CA THR A 134 -11.73 -9.74 -14.33
C THR A 134 -10.44 -9.19 -14.96
N ASN A 135 -10.46 -7.98 -15.50
CA ASN A 135 -9.29 -7.36 -16.15
C ASN A 135 -8.43 -6.55 -15.18
N ILE A 136 -8.99 -6.08 -14.07
CA ILE A 136 -8.21 -5.39 -13.01
C ILE A 136 -7.23 -6.37 -12.35
N ASN A 137 -7.67 -7.61 -12.10
CA ASN A 137 -6.80 -8.70 -11.63
C ASN A 137 -5.70 -9.12 -12.65
N LYS A 138 -5.66 -8.55 -13.85
CA LYS A 138 -4.64 -8.84 -14.89
C LYS A 138 -3.66 -7.69 -15.14
N ARG A 139 -3.81 -6.53 -14.48
CA ARG A 139 -2.99 -5.34 -14.72
C ARG A 139 -2.08 -4.94 -13.55
N ILE A 140 -2.15 -5.66 -12.43
CA ILE A 140 -1.19 -5.54 -11.31
C ILE A 140 -0.11 -6.60 -11.49
#